data_AF-A0A849QW05-F1
#
_entry.id   AF-A0A849QW05-F1
#
_cell.length_a   1.000
_cell.length_b   1.000
_cell.length_c   1.000
_cell.angle_alpha   90.00
_cell.angle_beta   90.00
_cell.angle_gamma   90.00
#
_symmetry.space_group_name_H-M   'P 1'
#
loop_
_entity.id
_entity.type
_entity.pdbx_description
1 polymer ?
#
loop_
_entity_poly.entity_id
_entity_poly.type
_entity_poly.pdbx_seq_one_letter_code
_entity_poly.pdbx_strand_id
1 'polypeptide(L)'
;MRIAIVNKDRCQFKKCSLECIKFCPRVRTGDETVVQGEDGKAVISEELCVGCGICVKKCPFGALMIIGLPEELEDPVHRYGQNGFALYGLPTPVEGKVTGILGPNGVGNSTAVNILSGNMVPNLGGTSTTWEEVLEIYSGTGMYEYMKALMEGNVKVSQKPQYVDNIPKVAKGKVSKLLEGT
;
A
#
# COMPACT_ATOMS: atom_id res chain seq x y z
N MET A 1 0.16 -7.77 -16.17
CA MET A 1 1.16 -7.37 -15.15
C MET A 1 1.28 -8.38 -13.99
N ARG A 2 2.42 -8.45 -13.29
CA ARG A 2 2.65 -9.32 -12.12
C ARG A 2 3.17 -8.47 -10.96
N ILE A 3 2.62 -8.65 -9.77
CA ILE A 3 3.08 -7.94 -8.59
C ILE A 3 3.84 -8.93 -7.71
N ALA A 4 5.07 -8.57 -7.35
CA ALA A 4 5.89 -9.31 -6.41
C ALA A 4 5.93 -8.54 -5.09
N ILE A 5 5.37 -9.12 -4.04
CA ILE A 5 5.35 -8.52 -2.70
C ILE A 5 6.31 -9.28 -1.79
N VAL A 6 7.13 -8.54 -1.05
CA VAL A 6 8.06 -9.08 -0.04
C VAL A 6 7.68 -8.56 1.34
N ASN A 7 7.22 -9.46 2.20
CA ASN A 7 7.04 -9.15 3.61
C ASN A 7 8.41 -9.05 4.29
N LYS A 8 8.87 -7.81 4.55
CA LYS A 8 10.20 -7.53 5.11
C LYS A 8 10.40 -8.10 6.52
N ASP A 9 9.34 -8.23 7.31
CA ASP A 9 9.41 -8.78 8.67
C ASP A 9 9.68 -10.29 8.67
N ARG A 10 9.00 -11.00 7.76
CA ARG A 10 9.18 -12.46 7.59
C ARG A 10 10.44 -12.80 6.81
N CYS A 11 10.92 -11.90 5.95
CA CYS A 11 12.10 -12.18 5.12
C CYS A 11 13.38 -12.24 5.98
N GLN A 12 13.90 -13.44 6.21
CA GLN A 12 15.12 -13.69 6.98
C GLN A 12 16.23 -14.18 6.04
N PHE A 13 16.74 -13.27 5.21
CA PHE A 13 17.69 -13.57 4.12
C PHE A 13 18.98 -14.26 4.59
N LYS A 14 19.48 -13.89 5.78
CA LYS A 14 20.66 -14.52 6.42
C LYS A 14 20.43 -15.97 6.87
N LYS A 15 19.17 -16.37 7.09
CA LYS A 15 18.80 -17.71 7.60
C LYS A 15 18.18 -18.60 6.52
N CYS A 16 17.81 -18.04 5.37
CA CYS A 16 17.09 -18.76 4.32
C CYS A 16 17.99 -19.35 3.23
N SER A 17 19.31 -19.37 3.38
CA SER A 17 20.24 -19.92 2.37
C SER A 17 20.05 -19.39 0.94
N LEU A 18 19.40 -18.24 0.77
CA LEU A 18 19.09 -17.60 -0.51
C LEU A 18 18.21 -18.44 -1.44
N GLU A 19 17.27 -19.21 -0.90
CA GLU A 19 16.37 -20.09 -1.69
C GLU A 19 15.69 -19.35 -2.85
N CYS A 20 15.23 -18.12 -2.63
CA CYS A 20 14.54 -17.33 -3.66
C CYS A 20 15.43 -16.96 -4.86
N ILE A 21 16.73 -16.77 -4.66
CA ILE A 21 17.73 -16.52 -5.72
C ILE A 21 18.09 -17.85 -6.39
N LYS A 22 18.44 -18.86 -5.58
CA LYS A 22 18.93 -20.17 -6.06
C LYS A 22 17.91 -20.91 -6.93
N PHE A 23 16.63 -20.83 -6.58
CA PHE A 23 15.57 -21.56 -7.27
C PHE A 23 14.82 -20.73 -8.32
N CYS A 24 15.12 -19.43 -8.46
CA CYS A 24 14.49 -18.62 -9.52
C CYS A 24 15.05 -19.04 -10.89
N PRO A 25 14.21 -19.51 -11.84
CA PRO A 25 14.68 -19.94 -13.16
C PRO A 25 15.39 -18.82 -13.92
N ARG A 26 14.89 -17.58 -13.83
CA ARG A 26 15.46 -16.40 -14.49
C ARG A 26 16.85 -16.06 -13.94
N VAL A 27 17.02 -16.14 -12.63
CA VAL A 27 18.34 -15.93 -12.02
C VAL A 27 19.32 -17.04 -12.42
N ARG A 28 18.85 -18.29 -12.52
CA ARG A 28 19.68 -19.40 -13.00
C ARG A 28 20.10 -19.26 -14.46
N THR A 29 19.35 -18.52 -15.28
CA THR A 29 19.71 -18.18 -16.65
C THR A 29 20.59 -16.95 -16.76
N GLY A 30 20.95 -16.31 -15.64
CA GLY A 30 21.83 -15.14 -15.59
C GLY A 30 21.12 -13.79 -15.45
N ASP A 31 19.79 -13.76 -15.26
CA ASP A 31 19.05 -12.51 -15.07
C ASP A 31 19.13 -12.02 -13.61
N GLU A 32 18.95 -10.71 -13.40
CA GLU A 32 18.89 -10.09 -12.07
C GLU A 32 17.45 -9.98 -11.53
N THR A 33 16.63 -11.01 -11.79
CA THR A 33 15.20 -10.98 -11.41
C THR A 33 14.99 -10.92 -9.89
N VAL A 34 15.86 -11.56 -9.11
CA VAL A 34 15.83 -11.54 -7.65
C VAL A 34 17.22 -11.21 -7.15
N VAL A 35 17.35 -10.10 -6.44
CA VAL A 35 18.63 -9.62 -5.89
C VAL A 35 18.52 -9.40 -4.38
N GLN A 36 19.67 -9.31 -3.72
CA GLN A 36 19.75 -8.89 -2.33
C GLN A 36 19.74 -7.37 -2.27
N GLY A 37 18.73 -6.78 -1.63
CA GLY A 37 18.69 -5.36 -1.36
C GLY A 37 19.70 -4.94 -0.29
N GLU A 38 19.95 -3.63 -0.18
CA GLU A 38 20.85 -3.05 0.81
C GLU A 38 20.42 -3.33 2.27
N ASP A 39 19.12 -3.47 2.50
CA ASP A 39 18.52 -3.86 3.78
C ASP A 39 18.73 -5.35 4.13
N GLY A 40 19.43 -6.09 3.26
CA GLY A 40 19.65 -7.51 3.38
C GLY A 40 18.36 -8.31 3.23
N LYS A 41 17.35 -7.79 2.51
CA LYS A 41 16.11 -8.48 2.16
C LYS A 41 16.07 -8.80 0.67
N ALA A 42 15.12 -9.65 0.27
CA ALA A 42 14.92 -9.95 -1.14
C ALA A 42 14.27 -8.77 -1.85
N VAL A 43 14.79 -8.42 -3.02
CA VAL A 43 14.17 -7.47 -3.96
C VAL A 43 13.89 -8.23 -5.25
N ILE A 44 12.67 -8.09 -5.78
CA ILE A 44 12.22 -8.80 -6.98
C ILE A 44 11.88 -7.76 -8.05
N SER A 45 12.52 -7.86 -9.21
CA SER A 45 12.15 -7.06 -10.39
C SER A 45 10.84 -7.58 -10.98
N GLU A 46 9.79 -6.75 -10.94
CA GLU A 46 8.47 -7.07 -11.49
C GLU A 46 8.50 -7.20 -13.02
N GLU A 47 9.40 -6.47 -13.69
CA GLU A 47 9.60 -6.50 -15.14
C GLU A 47 10.22 -7.82 -15.61
N LEU A 48 11.27 -8.28 -14.94
CA LEU A 48 11.99 -9.51 -15.31
C LEU A 48 11.27 -10.78 -14.81
N CYS A 49 10.40 -10.64 -13.81
CA CYS A 49 9.71 -11.75 -13.18
C CYS A 49 8.65 -12.35 -14.11
N VAL A 50 8.83 -13.63 -14.45
CA VAL A 50 7.86 -14.41 -15.24
C VAL A 50 6.66 -14.91 -14.42
N GLY A 51 6.66 -14.70 -13.11
CA GLY A 51 5.53 -15.05 -12.25
C GLY A 51 5.36 -16.55 -11.97
N CYS A 52 6.41 -17.37 -12.16
CA CYS A 52 6.34 -18.83 -11.99
C CYS A 52 6.01 -19.31 -10.55
N GLY A 53 6.14 -18.46 -9.53
CA GLY A 53 5.81 -18.78 -8.14
C GLY A 53 6.77 -19.74 -7.43
N ILE A 54 7.90 -20.11 -8.04
CA ILE A 54 8.85 -21.06 -7.43
C ILE A 54 9.47 -20.49 -6.15
N CYS A 55 9.87 -19.22 -6.17
CA CYS A 55 10.43 -18.54 -4.99
C CYS A 55 9.44 -18.47 -3.83
N VAL A 56 8.14 -18.32 -4.10
CA VAL A 56 7.07 -18.34 -3.09
C VAL A 56 7.01 -19.71 -2.41
N LYS A 57 7.00 -20.80 -3.20
CA LYS A 57 6.95 -22.17 -2.68
C LYS A 57 8.22 -22.58 -1.93
N LYS A 58 9.38 -22.05 -2.35
CA LYS A 58 10.69 -22.39 -1.75
C LYS A 58 11.07 -21.51 -0.57
N CYS A 59 10.38 -20.38 -0.35
CA CYS A 59 10.67 -19.52 0.79
C CYS A 59 10.30 -20.23 2.11
N PRO A 60 11.28 -20.57 2.98
CA PRO A 60 10.98 -21.28 4.22
C PRO A 60 10.21 -20.42 5.23
N PHE A 61 10.20 -19.09 5.04
CA PHE A 61 9.53 -18.13 5.90
C PHE A 61 8.18 -17.64 5.35
N GLY A 62 7.77 -18.09 4.15
CA GLY A 62 6.54 -17.62 3.50
C GLY A 62 6.50 -16.09 3.35
N ALA A 63 7.65 -15.47 3.05
CA ALA A 63 7.81 -14.03 3.02
C ALA A 63 7.52 -13.40 1.66
N LEU A 64 7.32 -14.21 0.62
CA LEU A 64 7.13 -13.78 -0.76
C LEU A 64 5.70 -14.06 -1.21
N MET A 65 5.13 -13.15 -1.97
CA MET A 65 3.85 -13.35 -2.66
C MET A 65 3.99 -12.87 -4.10
N ILE A 66 3.54 -13.68 -5.05
CA ILE A 66 3.45 -13.30 -6.46
C ILE A 66 1.98 -13.38 -6.85
N ILE A 67 1.45 -12.25 -7.30
CA ILE A 67 0.06 -12.14 -7.74
C ILE A 67 0.09 -11.87 -9.24
N GLY A 68 -0.53 -12.78 -10.01
CA GLY A 68 -0.86 -12.53 -11.40
C GLY A 68 -2.17 -11.77 -11.47
N LEU A 69 -2.14 -10.53 -11.96
CA LEU A 69 -3.36 -9.76 -12.17
C LEU A 69 -3.93 -10.07 -13.57
N PRO A 70 -5.26 -10.29 -13.67
CA PRO A 70 -5.92 -10.58 -14.94
C PRO A 70 -5.98 -9.39 -15.90
N GLU A 71 -5.86 -8.15 -15.39
CA GLU A 71 -5.74 -6.91 -16.17
C GLU A 71 -4.56 -6.06 -15.70
N GLU A 72 -4.03 -5.23 -16.60
CA GLU A 72 -3.08 -4.16 -16.27
C GLU A 72 -3.82 -3.07 -15.51
N LEU A 73 -3.78 -3.13 -14.18
CA LEU A 73 -3.97 -1.94 -13.37
C LEU A 73 -2.71 -1.10 -13.55
N GLU A 74 -2.73 -0.17 -14.51
CA GLU A 74 -1.53 0.51 -15.00
C GLU A 74 -0.78 1.23 -13.88
N ASP A 75 -1.49 1.97 -13.01
CA ASP A 75 -0.84 2.78 -11.97
C ASP A 75 -1.45 2.59 -10.58
N PRO A 76 -0.64 2.25 -9.56
CA PRO A 76 -1.09 2.22 -8.17
C PRO A 76 -1.28 3.63 -7.63
N VAL A 77 -2.36 3.85 -6.87
CA VAL A 77 -2.60 5.12 -6.17
C VAL A 77 -1.57 5.36 -5.08
N HIS A 78 -1.18 4.29 -4.37
CA HIS A 78 -0.15 4.34 -3.35
C HIS A 78 0.60 3.02 -3.25
N ARG A 79 1.92 3.06 -3.05
CA ARG A 79 2.78 1.88 -2.85
C ARG A 79 3.72 2.08 -1.65
N TYR A 80 3.75 1.12 -0.73
CA TYR A 80 4.66 1.14 0.42
C TYR A 80 6.06 0.65 0.05
N GLY A 81 6.74 1.39 -0.82
CA GLY A 81 8.09 1.09 -1.29
C GLY A 81 8.16 -0.11 -2.25
N GLN A 82 9.39 -0.42 -2.71
CA GLN A 82 9.63 -1.49 -3.65
C GLN A 82 9.20 -2.85 -3.08
N ASN A 83 8.42 -3.60 -3.86
CA ASN A 83 7.78 -4.87 -3.48
C ASN A 83 6.92 -4.79 -2.19
N GLY A 84 6.44 -3.59 -1.85
CA GLY A 84 5.47 -3.40 -0.77
C GLY A 84 4.03 -3.64 -1.21
N PHE A 85 3.09 -3.45 -0.28
CA PHE A 85 1.67 -3.41 -0.62
C PHE A 85 1.39 -2.21 -1.54
N ALA A 86 0.58 -2.43 -2.58
CA ALA A 86 0.13 -1.42 -3.51
C ALA A 86 -1.40 -1.33 -3.50
N LEU A 87 -1.92 -0.12 -3.32
CA LEU A 87 -3.35 0.19 -3.40
C LEU A 87 -3.69 0.64 -4.82
N TYR A 88 -4.76 0.09 -5.38
CA TYR A 88 -5.29 0.44 -6.69
C TYR A 88 -6.71 0.96 -6.57
N GLY A 89 -6.97 2.10 -7.22
CA GLY A 89 -8.24 2.81 -7.14
C GLY A 89 -8.53 3.41 -5.76
N LEU A 90 -9.49 4.33 -5.74
CA LEU A 90 -10.07 4.88 -4.51
C LEU A 90 -11.58 5.00 -4.67
N PRO A 91 -12.36 4.77 -3.60
CA PRO A 91 -13.79 5.04 -3.64
C PRO A 91 -14.04 6.54 -3.56
N THR A 92 -14.82 7.08 -4.49
CA THR A 92 -15.21 8.50 -4.49
C THR A 92 -16.29 8.75 -3.45
N PRO A 93 -16.08 9.67 -2.49
CA PRO A 93 -17.14 10.12 -1.58
C PRO A 93 -18.23 10.86 -2.36
N VAL A 94 -19.50 10.57 -2.06
CA VAL A 94 -20.65 11.27 -2.67
C VAL A 94 -21.44 11.95 -1.57
N GLU A 95 -21.66 13.26 -1.73
CA GLU A 95 -22.39 14.05 -0.74
C GLU A 95 -23.81 13.52 -0.52
N GLY A 96 -24.26 13.53 0.74
CA GLY A 96 -25.58 13.04 1.14
C GLY A 96 -25.74 11.51 1.08
N LYS A 97 -24.70 10.75 0.75
CA LYS A 97 -24.72 9.28 0.68
C LYS A 97 -23.65 8.65 1.58
N VAL A 98 -23.91 7.42 1.98
CA VAL A 98 -22.95 6.59 2.73
C VAL A 98 -22.24 5.65 1.75
N THR A 99 -20.95 5.87 1.53
CA THR A 99 -20.10 4.97 0.73
C THR A 99 -19.55 3.87 1.63
N GLY A 100 -19.95 2.61 1.37
CA GLY A 100 -19.43 1.44 2.08
C GLY A 100 -18.14 0.92 1.46
N ILE A 101 -17.12 0.67 2.28
CA ILE A 101 -15.87 0.00 1.87
C ILE A 101 -15.85 -1.38 2.54
N LEU A 102 -15.91 -2.46 1.75
CA LEU A 102 -15.92 -3.83 2.24
C LEU A 102 -14.79 -4.63 1.60
N GLY A 103 -14.05 -5.37 2.44
CA GLY A 103 -13.03 -6.29 1.97
C GLY A 103 -12.26 -6.92 3.14
N PRO A 104 -11.52 -8.01 2.90
CA PRO A 104 -10.70 -8.63 3.93
C PRO A 104 -9.59 -7.70 4.42
N ASN A 105 -9.05 -7.98 5.62
CA ASN A 105 -7.92 -7.23 6.16
C ASN A 105 -6.71 -7.31 5.21
N GLY A 106 -5.99 -6.18 5.06
CA GLY A 106 -4.81 -6.10 4.20
C GLY A 106 -5.10 -5.82 2.72
N VAL A 107 -6.36 -5.59 2.34
CA VAL A 107 -6.72 -5.17 0.96
C VAL A 107 -6.57 -3.65 0.73
N GLY A 108 -6.22 -2.88 1.77
CA GLY A 108 -5.99 -1.44 1.67
C GLY A 108 -7.13 -0.53 2.12
N ASN A 109 -8.18 -1.07 2.78
CA ASN A 109 -9.29 -0.29 3.32
C ASN A 109 -8.82 0.88 4.21
N SER A 110 -7.96 0.59 5.19
CA SER A 110 -7.42 1.62 6.09
C SER A 110 -6.52 2.62 5.37
N THR A 111 -5.78 2.18 4.33
CA THR A 111 -4.96 3.06 3.49
C THR A 111 -5.83 4.01 2.68
N ALA A 112 -6.92 3.52 2.06
CA ALA A 112 -7.87 4.35 1.33
C ALA A 112 -8.52 5.40 2.24
N VAL A 113 -8.94 5.02 3.46
CA VAL A 113 -9.50 5.97 4.44
C VAL A 113 -8.48 7.04 4.84
N ASN A 114 -7.21 6.67 5.07
CA ASN A 114 -6.17 7.63 5.44
C ASN A 114 -5.84 8.63 4.31
N ILE A 115 -5.92 8.19 3.05
CA ILE A 115 -5.75 9.08 1.89
C ILE A 115 -6.94 10.03 1.80
N LEU A 116 -8.17 9.49 1.87
CA LEU A 116 -9.40 10.29 1.80
C LEU A 116 -9.53 11.26 2.98
N SER A 117 -8.92 10.98 4.13
CA SER A 117 -8.90 11.88 5.29
C SER A 117 -7.80 12.93 5.25
N GLY A 118 -6.94 12.94 4.23
CA GLY A 118 -5.83 13.88 4.11
C GLY A 118 -4.64 13.60 5.03
N ASN A 119 -4.67 12.50 5.78
CA ASN A 119 -3.57 12.10 6.67
C ASN A 119 -2.38 11.50 5.91
N MET A 120 -2.58 11.13 4.65
CA MET A 120 -1.57 10.52 3.78
C MET A 120 -1.72 11.06 2.35
N VAL A 121 -0.63 11.56 1.78
CA VAL A 121 -0.56 11.93 0.37
C VAL A 121 -0.30 10.66 -0.46
N PRO A 122 -1.12 10.35 -1.50
CA PRO A 122 -0.92 9.19 -2.34
C PRO A 122 0.33 9.37 -3.21
N ASN A 123 1.26 8.41 -3.19
CA ASN A 123 2.56 8.52 -3.85
C ASN A 123 2.58 8.00 -5.30
N LEU A 124 1.43 7.61 -5.85
CA LEU A 124 1.27 7.22 -7.25
C LEU A 124 2.24 6.11 -7.69
N GLY A 125 2.66 5.24 -6.75
CA GLY A 125 3.63 4.19 -7.00
C GLY A 125 5.11 4.57 -6.83
N GLY A 126 5.41 5.86 -6.72
CA GLY A 126 6.75 6.40 -6.50
C GLY A 126 7.19 6.45 -5.04
N THR A 127 8.28 7.18 -4.77
CA THR A 127 8.82 7.35 -3.40
C THR A 127 8.05 8.38 -2.58
N SER A 128 7.66 9.50 -3.21
CA SER A 128 6.93 10.61 -2.61
C SER A 128 6.35 11.47 -3.72
N THR A 129 5.27 12.19 -3.42
CA THR A 129 4.58 13.09 -4.36
C THR A 129 4.05 14.30 -3.61
N THR A 130 3.54 15.28 -4.35
CA THR A 130 2.78 16.41 -3.79
C THR A 130 1.29 16.35 -4.16
N TRP A 131 0.46 17.13 -3.47
CA TRP A 131 -0.96 17.19 -3.81
C TRP A 131 -1.21 17.77 -5.20
N GLU A 132 -0.35 18.67 -5.68
CA GLU A 132 -0.44 19.24 -7.03
C GLU A 132 -0.29 18.16 -8.11
N GLU A 133 0.71 17.29 -7.97
CA GLU A 133 0.93 16.15 -8.88
C GLU A 133 -0.25 15.17 -8.83
N VAL A 134 -0.81 14.92 -7.64
CA VAL A 134 -2.00 14.07 -7.48
C VAL A 134 -3.20 14.70 -8.19
N LEU A 135 -3.44 15.99 -8.03
CA LEU A 135 -4.55 16.69 -8.68
C LEU A 135 -4.43 16.67 -10.21
N GLU A 136 -3.22 16.72 -10.74
CA GLU A 136 -2.97 16.61 -12.19
C GLU A 136 -3.45 15.26 -12.73
N ILE A 137 -3.14 14.14 -12.06
CA ILE A 137 -3.59 12.80 -12.45
C ILE A 137 -5.11 12.65 -12.36
N TYR A 138 -5.72 13.21 -11.31
CA TYR A 138 -7.15 13.11 -11.10
C TYR A 138 -7.95 14.17 -11.87
N SER A 139 -7.30 15.03 -12.67
CA SER A 139 -7.97 16.06 -13.47
C SER A 139 -9.04 15.47 -14.38
N GLY A 140 -10.23 16.08 -14.38
CA GLY A 140 -11.38 15.59 -15.15
C GLY A 140 -12.10 14.37 -14.55
N THR A 141 -11.67 13.87 -13.39
CA THR A 141 -12.37 12.81 -12.65
C THR A 141 -13.28 13.39 -11.57
N GLY A 142 -14.29 12.62 -11.12
CA GLY A 142 -15.14 13.02 -9.99
C GLY A 142 -14.41 13.13 -8.65
N MET A 143 -13.17 12.64 -8.55
CA MET A 143 -12.33 12.75 -7.35
C MET A 143 -11.59 14.09 -7.27
N TYR A 144 -11.43 14.80 -8.39
CA TYR A 144 -10.66 16.04 -8.45
C TYR A 144 -11.16 17.09 -7.46
N GLU A 145 -12.47 17.40 -7.50
CA GLU A 145 -13.09 18.41 -6.64
C GLU A 145 -12.93 18.06 -5.15
N TYR A 146 -13.07 16.79 -4.81
CA TYR A 146 -12.88 16.33 -3.44
C TYR A 146 -11.43 16.49 -2.98
N MET A 147 -10.46 16.02 -3.78
CA MET A 147 -9.04 16.12 -3.45
C MET A 147 -8.58 17.58 -3.36
N LYS A 148 -9.10 18.44 -4.23
CA LYS A 148 -8.81 19.87 -4.22
C LYS A 148 -9.35 20.52 -2.95
N ALA A 149 -10.61 20.25 -2.60
CA ALA A 149 -11.22 20.77 -1.38
C ALA A 149 -10.53 20.24 -0.12
N LEU A 150 -10.00 19.01 -0.15
CA LEU A 150 -9.19 18.44 0.92
C LEU A 150 -7.84 19.15 1.06
N MET A 151 -7.15 19.42 -0.06
CA MET A 151 -5.88 20.15 -0.10
C MET A 151 -6.03 21.60 0.39
N GLU A 152 -7.08 22.29 -0.05
CA GLU A 152 -7.36 23.68 0.34
C GLU A 152 -7.88 23.81 1.79
N GLY A 153 -8.17 22.69 2.47
CA GLY A 153 -8.72 22.68 3.83
C GLY A 153 -10.22 23.03 3.91
N ASN A 154 -10.91 23.09 2.77
CA ASN A 154 -12.35 23.34 2.67
C ASN A 154 -13.18 22.16 3.17
N VAL A 155 -12.60 20.95 3.18
CA VAL A 155 -13.21 19.74 3.76
C VAL A 155 -12.44 19.32 5.00
N LYS A 156 -13.12 19.32 6.15
CA LYS A 156 -12.58 18.76 7.40
C LYS A 156 -13.12 17.35 7.60
N VAL A 157 -12.24 16.36 7.51
CA VAL A 157 -12.59 14.95 7.71
C VAL A 157 -12.43 14.57 9.18
N SER A 158 -13.48 13.97 9.76
CA SER A 158 -13.40 13.33 11.09
C SER A 158 -13.27 11.83 10.91
N GLN A 159 -12.21 11.25 11.45
CA GLN A 159 -11.92 9.82 11.34
C GLN A 159 -11.97 9.17 12.72
N LYS A 160 -12.79 8.12 12.86
CA LYS A 160 -12.73 7.25 14.02
C LYS A 160 -11.51 6.31 13.85
N PRO A 161 -10.54 6.30 14.78
CA PRO A 161 -9.39 5.41 14.68
C PRO A 161 -9.82 3.94 14.65
N GLN A 162 -9.16 3.13 13.80
CA GLN A 162 -9.40 1.70 13.76
C GLN A 162 -9.06 1.02 15.09
N TYR A 163 -7.95 1.42 15.72
CA TYR A 163 -7.49 0.89 17.01
C TYR A 163 -8.02 1.75 18.16
N VAL A 164 -9.24 1.45 18.62
CA VAL A 164 -9.89 2.13 19.76
C VAL A 164 -9.05 2.00 21.03
N ASP A 165 -8.29 0.90 21.19
CA ASP A 165 -7.40 0.65 22.31
C ASP A 165 -6.23 1.64 22.42
N ASN A 166 -5.95 2.40 21.35
CA ASN A 166 -4.95 3.45 21.38
C ASN A 166 -5.50 4.78 21.91
N ILE A 167 -6.83 4.97 21.98
CA ILE A 167 -7.45 6.23 22.46
C ILE A 167 -6.98 6.59 23.88
N PRO A 168 -6.93 5.66 24.86
CA PRO A 168 -6.46 5.98 26.22
C PRO A 168 -4.98 6.39 26.30
N LYS A 169 -4.16 6.08 25.28
CA LYS A 169 -2.74 6.49 25.24
C LYS A 169 -2.61 7.97 24.87
N VAL A 170 -3.52 8.49 24.05
CA VAL A 170 -3.49 9.86 23.50
C VAL A 170 -4.34 10.82 24.31
N ALA A 171 -5.44 10.34 24.91
CA ALA A 171 -6.35 11.17 25.68
C ALA A 171 -6.49 10.66 27.11
N LYS A 172 -6.30 11.57 28.08
CA LYS A 172 -6.43 11.29 29.53
C LYS A 172 -7.57 12.10 30.12
N GLY A 173 -8.28 11.53 31.10
CA GLY A 173 -9.30 12.23 31.88
C GLY A 173 -10.69 11.59 31.78
N LYS A 174 -11.71 12.35 32.18
CA LYS A 174 -13.12 11.90 32.11
C LYS A 174 -13.64 12.01 30.68
N VAL A 175 -14.50 11.07 30.29
CA VAL A 175 -15.13 11.04 28.97
C VAL A 175 -15.88 12.35 28.66
N SER A 176 -16.54 12.95 29.65
CA SER A 176 -17.27 14.22 29.46
C SER A 176 -16.37 15.34 28.91
N LYS A 177 -15.17 15.50 29.48
CA LYS A 177 -14.18 16.50 29.03
C LYS A 177 -13.65 16.22 27.63
N LEU A 178 -13.62 14.95 27.23
CA LEU A 178 -13.15 14.54 25.90
C LEU A 178 -14.21 14.87 24.84
N LEU A 179 -15.49 14.70 25.18
CA LEU A 179 -16.62 15.03 24.30
C LEU A 179 -16.85 16.55 24.17
N GLU A 180 -16.46 17.35 25.15
CA GLU A 180 -16.53 18.82 25.10
C GLU A 180 -15.58 19.44 24.06
N GLY A 181 -14.54 18.73 23.63
CA GLY A 181 -13.53 19.20 22.68
C GLY A 181 -13.67 18.66 21.25
N THR A 182 -14.80 18.00 20.93
CA THR A 182 -15.07 17.43 19.59
C THR A 182 -16.04 18.33 18.82
#